data_AF-W9YB85-F1
#
_entry.id   AF-W9YB85-F1
#
_cell.length_a   1.000
_cell.length_b   1.000
_cell.length_c   1.000
_cell.angle_alpha   90.00
_cell.angle_beta   90.00
_cell.angle_gamma   90.00
#
_symmetry.space_group_name_H-M   'P 1'
#
loop_
_entity.id
_entity.type
_entity.pdbx_description
1 polymer ?
#
loop_
_entity_poly.entity_id
_entity_poly.type
_entity_poly.pdbx_seq_one_letter_code
_entity_poly.pdbx_strand_id
1 'polypeptide(L)'
;MVDTRCANPALQLDVDVMMLEYTLYQATQAHLDLLAHAHAHAHAYKWEEDTNTSAGESMRLLSIFDSLLRLFKHHHPSHRLRGDFNFNLDVLEFLVLLASRSRSRSRSRSRGAGGSHFADDMLDNLRMTHLRDRRRWLAARERYTRRRGKQPQPQPAEDVDVTSQDDEAQIYDVWDRRPWGERATTTTTADQRPLTDPFPLANTPALLFDLMPRFIDISAQVAAVIGQDANETWMTLAADFLLQASLEALQLRLRLGQPGTAAGAGVVPEHLLPRLQDCFAWGHLDLNPHDVAEDPDASLVDLDWDLVNDLFRRKSESDPDPERERELENPQWTQLRLRRLSEFSIDADASVSSRLRRLDRLARKHPQAVFLENLVLFVGQAWNYAWEANLLGKPILVQLEEGHLKSFGLEGADFDDFLIRVGLKKDDATIDVETVRQMVERGATATARWDGHDIAGYRSEHQKTKSRGRV
;
A
#
# COMPACT_ATOMS: atom_id res chain seq x y z
N MET A 1 12.63 -4.71 45.70
CA MET A 1 13.71 -4.01 44.96
C MET A 1 13.13 -3.64 43.61
N VAL A 2 12.89 -2.35 43.37
CA VAL A 2 12.50 -1.86 42.05
C VAL A 2 13.75 -1.93 41.19
N ASP A 3 13.71 -2.72 40.12
CA ASP A 3 14.82 -2.84 39.17
C ASP A 3 15.05 -1.46 38.54
N THR A 4 16.13 -0.80 38.96
CA THR A 4 16.51 0.57 38.53
C THR A 4 17.57 0.51 37.44
N ARG A 5 17.67 -0.62 36.73
CA ARG A 5 18.45 -0.71 35.50
C ARG A 5 17.79 0.18 34.44
N CYS A 6 18.18 1.46 34.43
CA CYS A 6 17.86 2.36 33.33
C CYS A 6 18.35 1.69 32.04
N ALA A 7 17.47 1.59 31.05
CA ALA A 7 17.85 1.18 29.71
C ALA A 7 19.07 2.01 29.30
N ASN A 8 20.09 1.35 28.74
CA ASN A 8 21.25 2.05 28.22
C ASN A 8 20.74 3.11 27.22
N PRO A 9 20.94 4.41 27.48
CA PRO A 9 20.39 5.45 26.62
C PRO A 9 20.92 5.34 25.18
N ALA A 10 22.09 4.72 25.00
CA ALA A 10 22.64 4.45 23.68
C ALA A 10 21.83 3.42 22.86
N LEU A 11 21.03 2.56 23.50
CA LEU A 11 20.21 1.53 22.86
C LEU A 11 18.72 1.91 22.77
N GLN A 12 18.32 3.04 23.35
CA GLN A 12 16.92 3.44 23.42
C GLN A 12 16.29 3.58 22.04
N LEU A 13 17.02 4.19 21.08
CA LEU A 13 16.54 4.34 19.72
C LEU A 13 16.29 2.98 19.04
N ASP A 14 17.22 2.04 19.18
CA ASP A 14 17.10 0.71 18.55
C ASP A 14 15.89 -0.06 19.10
N VAL A 15 15.67 0.01 20.42
CA VAL A 15 14.50 -0.58 21.08
C VAL A 15 13.21 0.06 20.58
N ASP A 16 13.18 1.39 20.51
CA ASP A 16 11.99 2.13 20.05
C ASP A 16 11.67 1.83 18.57
N VAL A 17 12.69 1.70 17.71
CA VAL A 17 12.53 1.29 16.30
C VAL A 17 11.99 -0.14 16.22
N MET A 18 12.58 -1.10 16.96
CA MET A 18 12.13 -2.49 16.98
C MET A 18 10.67 -2.63 17.43
N MET A 19 10.27 -1.89 18.47
CA MET A 19 8.88 -1.87 18.95
C MET A 19 7.93 -1.28 17.91
N LEU A 20 8.36 -0.22 17.21
CA LEU A 20 7.56 0.42 16.17
C LEU A 20 7.35 -0.50 14.97
N GLU A 21 8.40 -1.13 14.45
CA GLU A 21 8.32 -2.09 13.35
C GLU A 21 7.46 -3.31 13.71
N TYR A 22 7.61 -3.83 14.93
CA TYR A 22 6.80 -4.94 15.42
C TYR A 22 5.32 -4.60 15.49
N THR A 23 4.96 -3.46 16.06
CA THR A 23 3.55 -3.07 16.19
C THR A 23 2.92 -2.70 14.85
N LEU A 24 3.70 -2.16 13.91
CA LEU A 24 3.26 -1.99 12.52
C LEU A 24 2.96 -3.33 11.86
N TYR A 25 3.86 -4.32 12.02
CA TYR A 25 3.67 -5.66 11.48
C TYR A 25 2.41 -6.32 12.05
N GLN A 26 2.25 -6.34 13.37
CA GLN A 26 1.09 -6.93 14.03
C GLN A 26 -0.22 -6.24 13.63
N ALA A 27 -0.22 -4.91 13.54
CA ALA A 27 -1.38 -4.17 13.06
C ALA A 27 -1.73 -4.51 11.60
N THR A 28 -0.73 -4.63 10.73
CA THR A 28 -0.93 -4.97 9.32
C THR A 28 -1.49 -6.37 9.16
N GLN A 29 -0.88 -7.35 9.83
CA GLN A 29 -1.33 -8.74 9.83
C GLN A 29 -2.78 -8.86 10.33
N ALA A 30 -3.12 -8.22 11.44
CA ALA A 30 -4.48 -8.25 11.97
C ALA A 30 -5.53 -7.64 11.02
N HIS A 31 -5.16 -6.64 10.21
CA HIS A 31 -6.06 -6.08 9.20
C HIS A 31 -6.20 -6.97 7.97
N LEU A 32 -5.12 -7.63 7.54
CA LEU A 32 -5.19 -8.67 6.50
C LEU A 32 -6.12 -9.80 6.94
N ASP A 33 -5.93 -10.30 8.17
CA ASP A 33 -6.76 -11.37 8.73
C ASP A 33 -8.22 -10.92 8.81
N LEU A 34 -8.50 -9.74 9.35
CA LEU A 34 -9.87 -9.19 9.40
C LEU A 34 -10.54 -9.20 8.03
N LEU A 35 -9.84 -8.70 7.00
CA LEU A 35 -10.38 -8.60 5.65
C LEU A 35 -10.56 -9.98 5.02
N ALA A 36 -9.58 -10.89 5.17
CA ALA A 36 -9.68 -12.26 4.67
C ALA A 36 -10.87 -13.02 5.29
N HIS A 37 -11.07 -12.92 6.60
CA HIS A 37 -12.20 -13.56 7.29
C HIS A 37 -13.55 -12.96 6.87
N ALA A 38 -13.61 -11.63 6.70
CA ALA A 38 -14.83 -10.95 6.25
C ALA A 38 -15.29 -11.43 4.86
N HIS A 39 -14.36 -11.84 4.00
CA HIS A 39 -14.65 -12.34 2.66
C HIS A 39 -14.99 -13.84 2.64
N ALA A 40 -14.24 -14.68 3.37
CA ALA A 40 -14.46 -16.13 3.40
C ALA A 40 -15.85 -16.53 3.93
N HIS A 41 -16.45 -15.71 4.80
CA HIS A 41 -17.67 -16.06 5.53
C HIS A 41 -18.91 -15.26 5.19
N ALA A 42 -18.98 -14.58 4.03
CA ALA A 42 -20.15 -13.81 3.60
C ALA A 42 -21.49 -14.60 3.53
N HIS A 43 -21.47 -15.93 3.74
CA HIS A 43 -22.62 -16.83 3.64
C HIS A 43 -22.91 -17.72 4.89
N ALA A 44 -22.14 -17.64 5.98
CA ALA A 44 -22.27 -18.54 7.15
C ALA A 44 -22.79 -17.91 8.47
N TYR A 45 -24.02 -18.23 8.89
CA TYR A 45 -24.78 -17.67 10.06
C TYR A 45 -24.07 -17.46 11.42
N LYS A 46 -22.83 -17.93 11.63
CA LYS A 46 -22.03 -17.79 12.87
C LYS A 46 -20.94 -16.70 12.78
N TRP A 47 -20.83 -15.98 11.66
CA TRP A 47 -19.70 -15.07 11.39
C TRP A 47 -19.65 -13.79 12.25
N GLU A 48 -20.76 -13.34 12.83
CA GLU A 48 -20.82 -12.00 13.44
C GLU A 48 -19.96 -11.87 14.69
N GLU A 49 -19.85 -12.92 15.50
CA GLU A 49 -19.08 -12.90 16.76
C GLU A 49 -17.57 -12.94 16.50
N ASP A 50 -17.12 -13.83 15.62
CA ASP A 50 -15.72 -13.96 15.23
C ASP A 50 -15.23 -12.70 14.50
N THR A 51 -16.02 -12.18 13.55
CA THR A 51 -15.68 -10.95 12.82
C THR A 51 -15.62 -9.74 13.75
N ASN A 52 -16.52 -9.63 14.73
CA ASN A 52 -16.49 -8.55 15.71
C ASN A 52 -15.27 -8.63 16.64
N THR A 53 -14.84 -9.85 16.98
CA THR A 53 -13.64 -10.09 17.79
C THR A 53 -12.38 -9.70 17.01
N SER A 54 -12.19 -10.20 15.79
CA SER A 54 -11.09 -9.80 14.90
C SER A 54 -11.13 -8.31 14.58
N ALA A 55 -12.32 -7.73 14.46
CA ALA A 55 -12.52 -6.30 14.26
C ALA A 55 -12.08 -5.47 15.47
N GLY A 56 -12.33 -5.95 16.69
CA GLY A 56 -11.87 -5.32 17.92
C GLY A 56 -10.36 -5.41 18.08
N GLU A 57 -9.79 -6.57 17.79
CA GLU A 57 -8.35 -6.82 17.87
C GLU A 57 -7.53 -5.97 16.88
N SER A 58 -7.93 -5.96 15.60
CA SER A 58 -7.31 -5.11 14.57
C SER A 58 -7.30 -3.63 14.97
N MET A 59 -8.42 -3.10 15.47
CA MET A 59 -8.50 -1.72 15.95
C MET A 59 -7.64 -1.47 17.20
N ARG A 60 -7.57 -2.43 18.12
CA ARG A 60 -6.70 -2.36 19.31
C ARG A 60 -5.23 -2.24 18.89
N LEU A 61 -4.79 -3.10 17.97
CA LEU A 61 -3.40 -3.11 17.49
C LEU A 61 -3.07 -1.83 16.72
N LEU A 62 -3.98 -1.32 15.89
CA LEU A 62 -3.83 -0.01 15.23
C LEU A 62 -3.67 1.13 16.25
N SER A 63 -4.49 1.14 17.32
CA SER A 63 -4.39 2.16 18.36
C SER A 63 -3.08 2.09 19.14
N ILE A 64 -2.54 0.89 19.37
CA ILE A 64 -1.23 0.69 20.01
C ILE A 64 -0.13 1.24 19.09
N PHE A 65 -0.15 0.86 17.81
CA PHE A 65 0.81 1.34 16.82
C PHE A 65 0.79 2.87 16.70
N ASP A 66 -0.38 3.50 16.54
CA ASP A 66 -0.50 4.96 16.42
C ASP A 66 0.01 5.68 17.68
N SER A 67 -0.29 5.14 18.87
CA SER A 67 0.25 5.69 20.13
C SER A 67 1.77 5.62 20.18
N LEU A 68 2.36 4.48 19.79
CA LEU A 68 3.81 4.30 19.73
C LEU A 68 4.46 5.18 18.67
N LEU A 69 3.85 5.32 17.49
CA LEU A 69 4.36 6.20 16.43
C LEU A 69 4.41 7.66 16.88
N ARG A 70 3.39 8.13 17.61
CA ARG A 70 3.39 9.49 18.18
C ARG A 70 4.47 9.67 19.24
N LEU A 71 4.64 8.70 20.13
CA LEU A 71 5.72 8.72 21.14
C LEU A 71 7.10 8.69 20.47
N PHE A 72 7.29 7.84 19.46
CA PHE A 72 8.52 7.74 18.69
C PHE A 72 8.87 9.08 18.04
N LYS A 73 7.92 9.72 17.33
CA LYS A 73 8.12 11.04 16.72
C LYS A 73 8.44 12.13 17.74
N HIS A 74 7.89 12.03 18.95
CA HIS A 74 8.17 12.97 20.04
C HIS A 74 9.59 12.79 20.60
N HIS A 75 10.03 11.56 20.82
CA HIS A 75 11.36 11.26 21.37
C HIS A 75 12.48 11.39 20.33
N HIS A 76 12.20 11.11 19.07
CA HIS A 76 13.18 11.05 17.97
C HIS A 76 12.81 11.94 16.79
N PRO A 77 12.59 13.26 16.97
CA PRO A 77 12.04 14.14 15.93
C PRO A 77 12.96 14.31 14.70
N SER A 78 14.25 14.05 14.86
CA SER A 78 15.24 14.12 13.76
C SER A 78 15.48 12.77 13.08
N HIS A 79 14.93 11.68 13.61
CA HIS A 79 15.12 10.35 13.04
C HIS A 79 14.26 10.19 11.79
N ARG A 80 14.88 9.74 10.70
CA ARG A 80 14.19 9.42 9.45
C ARG A 80 13.87 7.93 9.42
N LEU A 81 12.59 7.62 9.27
CA LEU A 81 12.12 6.26 9.08
C LEU A 81 12.65 5.73 7.74
N ARG A 82 13.01 4.45 7.73
CA ARG A 82 13.57 3.76 6.57
C ARG A 82 12.47 3.52 5.51
N GLY A 83 12.87 3.29 4.25
CA GLY A 83 11.91 3.14 3.14
C GLY A 83 11.01 1.90 3.26
N ASP A 84 11.56 0.81 3.78
CA ASP A 84 10.85 -0.42 4.16
C ASP A 84 9.74 -0.18 5.19
N PHE A 85 9.98 0.69 6.17
CA PHE A 85 8.97 1.11 7.14
C PHE A 85 7.81 1.84 6.46
N ASN A 86 8.12 2.77 5.54
CA ASN A 86 7.11 3.53 4.82
C ASN A 86 6.24 2.62 3.93
N PHE A 87 6.85 1.67 3.20
CA PHE A 87 6.08 0.66 2.44
C PHE A 87 5.05 -0.06 3.31
N ASN A 88 5.45 -0.50 4.51
CA ASN A 88 4.53 -1.19 5.42
C ASN A 88 3.44 -0.27 5.97
N LEU A 89 3.77 0.99 6.22
CA LEU A 89 2.79 1.99 6.62
C LEU A 89 1.77 2.22 5.50
N ASP A 90 2.23 2.26 4.25
CA ASP A 90 1.38 2.40 3.06
C ASP A 90 0.39 1.24 2.93
N VAL A 91 0.87 0.00 3.13
CA VAL A 91 0.04 -1.21 3.15
C VAL A 91 -0.97 -1.16 4.29
N LEU A 92 -0.56 -0.82 5.52
CA LEU A 92 -1.46 -0.71 6.66
C LEU A 92 -2.56 0.34 6.40
N GLU A 93 -2.17 1.52 5.91
CA GLU A 93 -3.12 2.60 5.57
C GLU A 93 -4.15 2.13 4.54
N PHE A 94 -3.69 1.48 3.47
CA PHE A 94 -4.57 0.92 2.45
C PHE A 94 -5.58 -0.07 3.05
N LEU A 95 -5.13 -1.00 3.89
CA LEU A 95 -5.98 -2.02 4.52
C LEU A 95 -6.97 -1.40 5.52
N VAL A 96 -6.55 -0.41 6.30
CA VAL A 96 -7.41 0.32 7.24
C VAL A 96 -8.53 1.05 6.49
N LEU A 97 -8.19 1.75 5.39
CA LEU A 97 -9.18 2.44 4.56
C LEU A 97 -10.11 1.45 3.85
N LEU A 98 -9.60 0.30 3.41
CA LEU A 98 -10.42 -0.76 2.83
C LEU A 98 -11.39 -1.38 3.87
N ALA A 99 -10.92 -1.62 5.09
CA ALA A 99 -11.72 -2.17 6.18
C ALA A 99 -12.79 -1.19 6.69
N SER A 100 -12.45 0.11 6.81
CA SER A 100 -13.40 1.15 7.23
C SER A 100 -14.60 1.23 6.28
N ARG A 101 -14.32 1.13 4.98
CA ARG A 101 -15.31 1.11 3.92
C ARG A 101 -16.24 -0.10 3.99
N SER A 102 -15.72 -1.30 4.24
CA SER A 102 -16.53 -2.52 4.41
C SER A 102 -17.49 -2.43 5.61
N ARG A 103 -17.06 -1.77 6.70
CA ARG A 103 -17.88 -1.58 7.91
C ARG A 103 -18.98 -0.53 7.74
N SER A 104 -18.72 0.56 7.02
CA SER A 104 -19.71 1.62 6.77
C SER A 104 -20.96 1.12 6.06
N ARG A 105 -20.83 0.09 5.21
CA ARG A 105 -21.97 -0.55 4.53
C ARG A 105 -22.83 -1.38 5.47
N SER A 106 -22.24 -2.00 6.49
CA SER A 106 -22.96 -2.84 7.46
C SER A 106 -23.67 -2.00 8.54
N ARG A 107 -23.07 -0.87 8.96
CA ARG A 107 -23.58 -0.04 10.09
C ARG A 107 -24.68 0.95 9.74
N SER A 108 -25.14 1.03 8.49
CA SER A 108 -26.24 1.93 8.06
C SER A 108 -27.58 1.73 8.78
N ARG A 109 -27.70 0.81 9.75
CA ARG A 109 -28.90 0.59 10.58
C ARG A 109 -28.81 1.11 12.01
N SER A 110 -27.64 1.50 12.53
CA SER A 110 -27.51 2.01 13.90
C SER A 110 -26.94 3.42 13.91
N ARG A 111 -27.85 4.39 13.98
CA ARG A 111 -27.58 5.84 13.98
C ARG A 111 -27.09 6.26 15.37
N GLY A 112 -25.82 5.96 15.68
CA GLY A 112 -25.10 6.50 16.83
C GLY A 112 -24.09 7.54 16.36
N ALA A 113 -24.37 8.82 16.62
CA ALA A 113 -23.51 9.95 16.30
C ALA A 113 -22.28 9.96 17.23
N GLY A 114 -21.19 9.32 16.80
CA GLY A 114 -19.91 9.30 17.52
C GLY A 114 -18.74 8.84 16.66
N GLY A 115 -18.85 8.99 15.34
CA GLY A 115 -17.80 8.63 14.38
C GLY A 115 -16.64 9.63 14.41
N SER A 116 -15.42 9.10 14.32
CA SER A 116 -14.16 9.83 14.36
C SER A 116 -14.06 10.88 13.25
N HIS A 117 -14.27 12.16 13.60
CA HIS A 117 -14.13 13.34 12.72
C HIS A 117 -12.77 13.39 11.99
N PHE A 118 -11.73 12.78 12.57
CA PHE A 118 -10.39 12.77 12.00
C PHE A 118 -10.27 11.91 10.72
N ALA A 119 -10.97 10.78 10.66
CA ALA A 119 -10.91 9.90 9.50
C ALA A 119 -11.63 10.52 8.29
N ASP A 120 -12.73 11.25 8.56
CA ASP A 120 -13.51 11.90 7.51
C ASP A 120 -12.75 13.10 6.91
N ASP A 121 -12.11 13.94 7.73
CA ASP A 121 -11.28 15.06 7.26
C ASP A 121 -10.05 14.58 6.46
N MET A 122 -9.40 13.50 6.90
CA MET A 122 -8.27 12.89 6.18
C MET A 122 -8.73 12.35 4.82
N LEU A 123 -9.86 11.66 4.78
CA LEU A 123 -10.43 11.10 3.56
C LEU A 123 -10.84 12.18 2.55
N ASP A 124 -11.43 13.28 3.01
CA ASP A 124 -11.82 14.40 2.15
C ASP A 124 -10.59 15.08 1.53
N ASN A 125 -9.54 15.31 2.32
CA ASN A 125 -8.27 15.84 1.82
C ASN A 125 -7.59 14.89 0.82
N LEU A 126 -7.55 13.59 1.13
CA LEU A 126 -7.00 12.56 0.23
C LEU A 126 -7.76 12.53 -1.09
N ARG A 127 -9.09 12.50 -1.04
CA ARG A 127 -9.94 12.48 -2.25
C ARG A 127 -9.65 13.66 -3.16
N MET A 128 -9.59 14.87 -2.60
CA MET A 128 -9.37 16.08 -3.40
C MET A 128 -7.98 16.11 -4.03
N THR A 129 -6.97 15.64 -3.29
CA THR A 129 -5.59 15.52 -3.77
C THR A 129 -5.53 14.48 -4.89
N HIS A 130 -6.04 13.27 -4.65
CA HIS A 130 -6.07 12.19 -5.62
C HIS A 130 -6.81 12.57 -6.90
N LEU A 131 -7.97 13.21 -6.79
CA LEU A 131 -8.73 13.65 -7.96
C LEU A 131 -7.97 14.71 -8.78
N ARG A 132 -7.30 15.66 -8.11
CA ARG A 132 -6.47 16.67 -8.76
C ARG A 132 -5.30 16.01 -9.50
N ASP A 133 -4.60 15.11 -8.85
CA ASP A 133 -3.44 14.42 -9.42
C ASP A 133 -3.85 13.53 -10.60
N ARG A 134 -4.98 12.84 -10.50
CA ARG A 134 -5.50 12.05 -11.62
C ARG A 134 -5.87 12.91 -12.82
N ARG A 135 -6.44 14.10 -12.61
CA ARG A 135 -6.74 15.01 -13.72
C ARG A 135 -5.49 15.60 -14.36
N ARG A 136 -4.45 15.87 -13.56
CA ARG A 136 -3.12 16.27 -14.07
C ARG A 136 -2.51 15.14 -14.91
N TRP A 137 -2.57 13.90 -14.43
CA TRP A 137 -2.12 12.71 -15.15
C TRP A 137 -2.84 12.55 -16.50
N LEU A 138 -4.17 12.66 -16.52
CA LEU A 138 -4.95 12.65 -17.76
C LEU A 138 -4.52 13.75 -18.73
N ALA A 139 -4.37 14.99 -18.25
CA ALA A 139 -3.94 16.09 -19.09
C ALA A 139 -2.51 15.88 -19.65
N ALA A 140 -1.61 15.26 -18.89
CA ALA A 140 -0.30 14.85 -19.38
C ALA A 140 -0.41 13.76 -20.46
N ARG A 141 -1.26 12.75 -20.24
CA ARG A 141 -1.53 11.69 -21.21
C ARG A 141 -2.11 12.21 -22.53
N GLU A 142 -3.08 13.11 -22.47
CA GLU A 142 -3.68 13.75 -23.65
C GLU A 142 -2.66 14.59 -24.42
N ARG A 143 -1.76 15.29 -23.72
CA ARG A 143 -0.66 16.04 -24.37
C ARG A 143 0.28 15.08 -25.09
N TYR A 144 0.62 13.96 -24.47
CA TYR A 144 1.45 12.93 -25.08
C TYR A 144 0.82 12.35 -26.36
N THR A 145 -0.44 11.92 -26.33
CA THR A 145 -1.12 11.36 -27.51
C THR A 145 -1.20 12.38 -28.66
N ARG A 146 -1.48 13.65 -28.36
CA ARG A 146 -1.49 14.73 -29.37
C ARG A 146 -0.13 14.98 -30.02
N ARG A 147 0.97 14.79 -29.29
CA ARG A 147 2.33 14.93 -29.84
C ARG A 147 2.67 13.76 -30.76
N ARG A 148 2.35 12.54 -30.34
CA ARG A 148 2.55 11.33 -31.14
C ARG A 148 1.79 11.40 -32.46
N GLY A 149 0.54 11.86 -32.45
CA GLY A 149 -0.27 12.02 -33.66
C GLY A 149 0.22 13.10 -34.64
N LYS A 150 1.08 14.03 -34.21
CA LYS A 150 1.66 15.07 -35.08
C LYS A 150 3.02 14.68 -35.67
N GLN A 151 3.67 13.65 -35.16
CA GLN A 151 4.98 13.23 -35.66
C GLN A 151 4.78 12.43 -36.97
N PRO A 152 5.40 12.82 -38.10
CA PRO A 152 5.28 12.08 -39.34
C PRO A 152 5.87 10.69 -39.14
N GLN A 153 5.02 9.67 -39.07
CA GLN A 153 5.45 8.29 -38.90
C GLN A 153 6.22 7.83 -40.15
N PRO A 154 7.48 7.40 -40.01
CA PRO A 154 8.19 6.73 -41.08
C PRO A 154 7.66 5.28 -41.16
N GLN A 155 6.88 5.02 -42.20
CA GLN A 155 6.36 3.71 -42.67
C GLN A 155 5.15 3.10 -41.92
N PRO A 156 4.22 2.47 -42.68
CA PRO A 156 2.99 1.90 -42.15
C PRO A 156 3.26 0.49 -41.61
N ALA A 157 3.48 0.38 -40.30
CA ALA A 157 3.39 -0.89 -39.59
C ALA A 157 2.01 -0.96 -38.93
N GLU A 158 1.12 -1.76 -39.53
CA GLU A 158 -0.17 -2.28 -39.05
C GLU A 158 -1.20 -1.29 -38.48
N ASP A 159 -2.42 -1.33 -39.05
CA ASP A 159 -3.62 -0.48 -38.84
C ASP A 159 -4.24 -0.54 -37.42
N VAL A 160 -3.45 -0.51 -36.36
CA VAL A 160 -3.94 -0.48 -34.98
C VAL A 160 -3.85 0.95 -34.44
N ASP A 161 -4.97 1.42 -33.88
CA ASP A 161 -5.05 2.35 -32.74
C ASP A 161 -5.61 3.77 -32.97
N VAL A 162 -6.10 4.14 -34.16
CA VAL A 162 -6.85 5.41 -34.32
C VAL A 162 -8.33 5.24 -33.94
N THR A 163 -8.94 4.10 -34.27
CA THR A 163 -10.36 3.82 -33.98
C THR A 163 -10.64 3.60 -32.50
N SER A 164 -9.68 3.05 -31.75
CA SER A 164 -9.79 2.80 -30.31
C SER A 164 -9.90 4.10 -29.50
N GLN A 165 -9.17 5.14 -29.89
CA GLN A 165 -9.16 6.42 -29.19
C GLN A 165 -10.48 7.18 -29.35
N ASP A 166 -11.07 7.13 -30.55
CA ASP A 166 -12.40 7.72 -30.82
C ASP A 166 -13.49 6.98 -30.01
N ASP A 167 -13.38 5.65 -29.89
CA ASP A 167 -14.29 4.84 -29.07
C ASP A 167 -14.15 5.18 -27.56
N GLU A 168 -12.92 5.37 -27.04
CA GLU A 168 -12.71 5.79 -25.63
C GLU A 168 -13.40 7.13 -25.36
N ALA A 169 -13.15 8.13 -26.20
CA ALA A 169 -13.72 9.47 -26.06
C ALA A 169 -15.25 9.45 -26.13
N GLN A 170 -15.81 8.66 -27.06
CA GLN A 170 -17.25 8.50 -27.17
C GLN A 170 -17.85 7.91 -25.88
N ILE A 171 -17.22 6.87 -25.30
CA ILE A 171 -17.70 6.27 -24.04
C ILE A 171 -17.66 7.32 -22.92
N TYR A 172 -16.56 8.06 -22.76
CA TYR A 172 -16.45 9.09 -21.72
C TYR A 172 -17.52 10.18 -21.88
N ASP A 173 -17.69 10.70 -23.10
CA ASP A 173 -18.68 11.74 -23.40
C ASP A 173 -20.10 11.33 -23.01
N VAL A 174 -20.49 10.07 -23.25
CA VAL A 174 -21.84 9.60 -22.92
C VAL A 174 -22.08 9.64 -21.41
N TRP A 175 -21.09 9.28 -20.60
CA TRP A 175 -21.21 9.27 -19.14
C TRP A 175 -21.03 10.65 -18.49
N ASP A 176 -20.24 11.52 -19.11
CA ASP A 176 -20.01 12.90 -18.64
C ASP A 176 -21.12 13.86 -19.08
N ARG A 177 -21.88 13.55 -20.14
CA ARG A 177 -23.06 14.32 -20.55
C ARG A 177 -24.07 14.38 -19.40
N ARG A 178 -24.35 15.62 -18.96
CA ARG A 178 -25.38 15.90 -17.97
C ARG A 178 -26.72 15.32 -18.43
N PRO A 179 -27.36 14.45 -17.64
CA PRO A 179 -28.65 13.88 -18.00
C PRO A 179 -29.80 14.90 -17.97
N TRP A 180 -29.60 16.05 -17.33
CA TRP A 180 -30.63 17.04 -17.09
C TRP A 180 -30.53 18.14 -18.14
N GLY A 181 -31.43 18.09 -19.12
CA GLY A 181 -31.57 19.05 -20.21
C GLY A 181 -32.06 20.43 -19.75
N GLU A 182 -31.35 21.07 -18.83
CA GLU A 182 -31.39 22.51 -18.66
C GLU A 182 -30.06 23.07 -19.17
N ARG A 183 -30.09 23.52 -20.44
CA ARG A 183 -29.41 24.77 -20.76
C ARG A 183 -29.94 25.79 -19.76
N ALA A 184 -29.22 25.97 -18.65
CA ALA A 184 -29.29 27.18 -17.88
C ALA A 184 -28.93 28.29 -18.88
N THR A 185 -29.95 28.87 -19.50
CA THR A 185 -29.89 30.13 -20.22
C THR A 185 -29.77 31.20 -19.14
N THR A 186 -28.67 31.18 -18.42
CA THR A 186 -28.30 32.24 -17.48
C THR A 186 -26.95 32.75 -17.92
N THR A 187 -27.00 33.77 -18.78
CA THR A 187 -26.09 34.90 -18.72
C THR A 187 -25.98 35.38 -17.28
N THR A 188 -25.11 34.74 -16.50
CA THR A 188 -24.68 35.26 -15.20
C THR A 188 -23.21 35.57 -15.35
N THR A 189 -22.96 36.87 -15.50
CA THR A 189 -21.65 37.51 -15.40
C THR A 189 -20.83 36.92 -14.27
N ALA A 190 -19.58 36.61 -14.59
CA ALA A 190 -18.57 36.10 -13.70
C ALA A 190 -18.41 37.03 -12.48
N ASP A 191 -18.84 36.54 -11.32
CA ASP A 191 -18.36 37.04 -10.03
C ASP A 191 -17.58 35.88 -9.41
N GLN A 192 -16.28 35.86 -9.71
CA GLN A 192 -15.31 34.91 -9.15
C GLN A 192 -15.08 35.29 -7.69
N ARG A 193 -15.99 34.89 -6.80
CA ARG A 193 -15.64 34.81 -5.37
C ARG A 193 -14.77 33.57 -5.17
N PRO A 194 -13.58 33.70 -4.54
CA PRO A 194 -12.82 32.52 -4.12
C PRO A 194 -13.67 31.74 -3.12
N LEU A 195 -14.09 30.53 -3.50
CA LEU A 195 -14.69 29.56 -2.59
C LEU A 195 -13.59 29.13 -1.59
N THR A 196 -13.46 29.87 -0.48
CA THR A 196 -12.59 29.50 0.64
C THR A 196 -13.32 28.73 1.74
N ASP A 197 -14.62 28.48 1.61
CA ASP A 197 -15.32 27.60 2.55
C ASP A 197 -15.22 26.13 2.10
N PRO A 198 -14.63 25.24 2.92
CA PRO A 198 -14.63 23.82 2.65
C PRO A 198 -16.08 23.33 2.72
N PHE A 199 -16.65 22.97 1.57
CA PHE A 199 -17.92 22.24 1.54
C PHE A 199 -17.69 20.89 2.23
N PRO A 200 -18.40 20.57 3.32
CA PRO A 200 -18.20 19.30 4.00
C PRO A 200 -18.76 18.18 3.12
N LEU A 201 -17.85 17.47 2.44
CA LEU A 201 -18.08 16.16 1.84
C LEU A 201 -18.24 15.06 2.90
N ALA A 202 -18.13 15.42 4.18
CA ALA A 202 -18.16 14.65 5.43
C ALA A 202 -19.20 13.52 5.59
N ASN A 203 -20.09 13.29 4.63
CA ASN A 203 -21.05 12.18 4.64
C ASN A 203 -20.94 11.26 3.41
N THR A 204 -19.97 11.47 2.53
CA THR A 204 -19.77 10.61 1.36
C THR A 204 -18.86 9.44 1.73
N PRO A 205 -19.30 8.18 1.52
CA PRO A 205 -18.49 7.03 1.88
C PRO A 205 -17.17 7.02 1.10
N ALA A 206 -16.10 6.50 1.71
CA ALA A 206 -14.84 6.22 1.02
C ALA A 206 -15.11 5.37 -0.24
N LEU A 207 -14.72 5.89 -1.40
CA LEU A 207 -14.89 5.24 -2.70
C LEU A 207 -13.67 4.35 -3.00
N LEU A 208 -13.86 3.32 -3.81
CA LEU A 208 -12.71 2.58 -4.34
C LEU A 208 -11.75 3.50 -5.12
N PHE A 209 -12.28 4.54 -5.78
CA PHE A 209 -11.47 5.56 -6.42
C PHE A 209 -10.43 6.18 -5.46
N ASP A 210 -10.80 6.40 -4.20
CA ASP A 210 -9.92 7.03 -3.21
C ASP A 210 -8.74 6.12 -2.83
N LEU A 211 -8.91 4.79 -2.94
CA LEU A 211 -7.91 3.77 -2.60
C LEU A 211 -6.98 3.41 -3.75
N MET A 212 -7.41 3.69 -4.98
CA MET A 212 -6.73 3.25 -6.20
C MET A 212 -5.30 3.80 -6.34
N PRO A 213 -5.01 5.10 -6.06
CA PRO A 213 -3.62 5.59 -6.10
C PRO A 213 -2.71 4.79 -5.18
N ARG A 214 -3.15 4.55 -3.94
CA ARG A 214 -2.36 3.82 -2.96
C ARG A 214 -2.10 2.37 -3.38
N PHE A 215 -3.08 1.72 -4.01
CA PHE A 215 -2.88 0.39 -4.59
C PHE A 215 -1.82 0.39 -5.70
N ILE A 216 -1.83 1.40 -6.58
CA ILE A 216 -0.84 1.52 -7.65
C ILE A 216 0.56 1.78 -7.07
N ASP A 217 0.67 2.65 -6.08
CA ASP A 217 1.96 2.96 -5.43
C ASP A 217 2.54 1.74 -4.73
N ILE A 218 1.73 1.00 -3.96
CA ILE A 218 2.14 -0.27 -3.32
C ILE A 218 2.58 -1.28 -4.40
N SER A 219 1.82 -1.38 -5.50
CA SER A 219 2.16 -2.29 -6.59
C SER A 219 3.50 -1.94 -7.24
N ALA A 220 3.77 -0.64 -7.43
CA ALA A 220 5.00 -0.14 -8.02
C ALA A 220 6.20 -0.44 -7.12
N GLN A 221 6.08 -0.18 -5.82
CA GLN A 221 7.10 -0.51 -4.83
C GLN A 221 7.37 -2.01 -4.80
N VAL A 222 6.33 -2.85 -4.85
CA VAL A 222 6.47 -4.32 -4.92
C VAL A 222 7.20 -4.72 -6.19
N ALA A 223 6.76 -4.27 -7.37
CA ALA A 223 7.41 -4.60 -8.64
C ALA A 223 8.91 -4.21 -8.64
N ALA A 224 9.24 -3.04 -8.10
CA ALA A 224 10.61 -2.56 -7.96
C ALA A 224 11.45 -3.45 -7.02
N VAL A 225 10.89 -3.84 -5.88
CA VAL A 225 11.55 -4.70 -4.88
C VAL A 225 11.75 -6.12 -5.39
N ILE A 226 10.77 -6.69 -6.10
CA ILE A 226 10.87 -8.03 -6.70
C ILE A 226 11.79 -8.00 -7.93
N GLY A 227 11.95 -6.85 -8.59
CA GLY A 227 12.62 -6.74 -9.87
C GLY A 227 11.85 -7.43 -11.00
N GLN A 228 10.54 -7.58 -10.84
CA GLN A 228 9.65 -8.22 -11.82
C GLN A 228 8.65 -7.22 -12.38
N ASP A 229 8.26 -7.44 -13.63
CA ASP A 229 7.26 -6.64 -14.30
C ASP A 229 5.85 -6.97 -13.80
N ALA A 230 4.96 -6.01 -14.06
CA ALA A 230 3.52 -6.19 -13.97
C ALA A 230 3.09 -7.44 -14.75
N ASN A 231 2.74 -8.51 -14.01
CA ASN A 231 2.26 -9.74 -14.60
C ASN A 231 0.76 -9.65 -14.97
N GLU A 232 0.26 -10.64 -15.70
CA GLU A 232 -1.14 -10.70 -16.14
C GLU A 232 -2.14 -10.70 -14.98
N THR A 233 -1.79 -11.33 -13.87
CA THR A 233 -2.64 -11.37 -12.65
C THR A 233 -2.82 -9.97 -12.09
N TRP A 234 -1.75 -9.21 -11.93
CA TRP A 234 -1.81 -7.82 -11.49
C TRP A 234 -2.56 -6.95 -12.49
N MET A 235 -2.28 -7.05 -13.80
CA MET A 235 -2.95 -6.24 -14.82
C MET A 235 -4.46 -6.47 -14.82
N THR A 236 -4.89 -7.74 -14.67
CA THR A 236 -6.30 -8.11 -14.58
C THR A 236 -6.94 -7.52 -13.32
N LEU A 237 -6.28 -7.65 -12.16
CA LEU A 237 -6.77 -7.09 -10.90
C LEU A 237 -6.86 -5.57 -10.94
N ALA A 238 -5.83 -4.89 -11.48
CA ALA A 238 -5.80 -3.45 -11.64
C ALA A 238 -6.93 -2.98 -12.56
N ALA A 239 -7.15 -3.65 -13.70
CA ALA A 239 -8.26 -3.34 -14.61
C ALA A 239 -9.64 -3.57 -13.97
N ASP A 240 -9.78 -4.61 -13.14
CA ASP A 240 -10.98 -4.85 -12.34
C ASP A 240 -11.18 -3.75 -11.28
N PHE A 241 -10.09 -3.24 -10.68
CA PHE A 241 -10.11 -2.09 -9.79
C PHE A 241 -10.69 -0.86 -10.50
N LEU A 242 -10.18 -0.53 -11.70
CA LEU A 242 -10.69 0.60 -12.50
C LEU A 242 -12.20 0.46 -12.76
N LEU A 243 -12.65 -0.73 -13.13
CA LEU A 243 -14.06 -1.02 -13.37
C LEU A 243 -14.91 -0.83 -12.11
N GLN A 244 -14.49 -1.37 -10.96
CA GLN A 244 -15.24 -1.27 -9.70
C GLN A 244 -15.28 0.16 -9.16
N ALA A 245 -14.16 0.89 -9.23
CA ALA A 245 -14.10 2.31 -8.89
C ALA A 245 -15.05 3.14 -9.77
N SER A 246 -15.10 2.84 -11.06
CA SER A 246 -15.98 3.50 -12.02
C SER A 246 -17.46 3.24 -11.73
N LEU A 247 -17.83 1.98 -11.43
CA LEU A 247 -19.20 1.64 -11.07
C LEU A 247 -19.68 2.45 -9.86
N GLU A 248 -18.85 2.58 -8.84
CA GLU A 248 -19.20 3.34 -7.64
C GLU A 248 -19.29 4.83 -7.86
N ALA A 249 -18.30 5.40 -8.56
CA ALA A 249 -18.28 6.81 -8.88
C ALA A 249 -19.52 7.20 -9.70
N LEU A 250 -19.84 6.43 -10.75
CA LEU A 250 -21.02 6.68 -11.59
C LEU A 250 -22.34 6.46 -10.84
N GLN A 251 -22.45 5.42 -10.01
CA GLN A 251 -23.63 5.21 -9.17
C GLN A 251 -23.85 6.37 -8.20
N LEU A 252 -22.78 6.85 -7.54
CA LEU A 252 -22.84 7.98 -6.63
C LEU A 252 -23.28 9.26 -7.38
N ARG A 253 -22.66 9.56 -8.53
CA ARG A 253 -23.00 10.71 -9.37
C ARG A 253 -24.47 10.70 -9.80
N LEU A 254 -24.97 9.57 -10.29
CA LEU A 254 -26.36 9.46 -10.74
C LEU A 254 -27.36 9.56 -9.58
N ARG A 255 -27.02 9.06 -8.38
CA ARG A 255 -27.87 9.19 -7.19
C ARG A 255 -27.92 10.63 -6.68
N LEU A 256 -26.77 11.30 -6.58
CA LEU A 256 -26.69 12.69 -6.12
C LEU A 256 -27.25 13.68 -7.15
N GLY A 257 -27.23 13.32 -8.43
CA GLY A 257 -27.79 14.14 -9.50
C GLY A 257 -29.30 14.09 -9.64
N GLN A 258 -30.05 13.27 -8.89
CA GLN A 258 -31.51 13.18 -9.04
C GLN A 258 -32.24 14.39 -8.41
N PRO A 259 -33.09 15.11 -9.17
CA PRO A 259 -33.93 16.15 -8.62
C PRO A 259 -34.96 15.55 -7.66
N GLY A 260 -35.00 16.05 -6.43
CA GLY A 260 -35.97 15.63 -5.41
C GLY A 260 -35.42 14.72 -4.30
N THR A 261 -34.19 14.21 -4.41
CA THR A 261 -33.52 13.55 -3.27
C THR A 261 -32.94 14.60 -2.32
N ALA A 262 -33.75 14.96 -1.30
CA ALA A 262 -33.40 15.77 -0.12
C ALA A 262 -32.70 17.11 -0.38
N ALA A 263 -33.51 18.12 -0.70
CA ALA A 263 -33.20 19.55 -0.77
C ALA A 263 -32.76 20.20 0.57
N GLY A 264 -31.80 19.62 1.30
CA GLY A 264 -31.37 20.15 2.59
C GLY A 264 -29.90 19.98 2.98
N ALA A 265 -29.15 19.09 2.32
CA ALA A 265 -27.71 18.96 2.50
C ALA A 265 -27.04 19.33 1.18
N GLY A 266 -26.06 20.24 1.21
CA GLY A 266 -25.50 20.92 0.05
C GLY A 266 -25.28 20.02 -1.17
N VAL A 267 -25.66 20.52 -2.35
CA VAL A 267 -25.37 19.87 -3.63
C VAL A 267 -23.84 19.76 -3.74
N VAL A 268 -23.30 18.55 -3.59
CA VAL A 268 -21.88 18.29 -3.81
C VAL A 268 -21.56 18.71 -5.25
N PRO A 269 -20.65 19.67 -5.46
CA PRO A 269 -20.29 20.08 -6.81
C PRO A 269 -19.79 18.88 -7.62
N GLU A 270 -20.36 18.69 -8.80
CA GLU A 270 -20.07 17.53 -9.68
C GLU A 270 -18.59 17.38 -10.04
N HIS A 271 -17.85 18.49 -10.04
CA HIS A 271 -16.41 18.51 -10.29
C HIS A 271 -15.58 17.92 -9.13
N LEU A 272 -16.17 17.69 -7.96
CA LEU A 272 -15.53 17.01 -6.83
C LEU A 272 -15.75 15.49 -6.86
N LEU A 273 -16.58 14.99 -7.78
CA LEU A 273 -16.82 13.56 -7.94
C LEU A 273 -15.97 12.99 -9.08
N PRO A 274 -15.37 11.80 -8.92
CA PRO A 274 -14.60 11.16 -9.98
C PRO A 274 -15.46 10.88 -11.21
N ARG A 275 -14.95 11.18 -12.40
CA ARG A 275 -15.55 10.81 -13.69
C ARG A 275 -15.05 9.45 -14.15
N LEU A 276 -15.71 8.89 -15.16
CA LEU A 276 -15.27 7.62 -15.76
C LEU A 276 -13.83 7.73 -16.29
N GLN A 277 -13.50 8.85 -16.95
CA GLN A 277 -12.13 9.11 -17.41
C GLN A 277 -11.13 9.23 -16.25
N ASP A 278 -11.54 9.80 -15.10
CA ASP A 278 -10.66 9.96 -13.94
C ASP A 278 -10.29 8.58 -13.37
N CYS A 279 -11.22 7.61 -13.41
CA CYS A 279 -10.97 6.21 -13.01
C CYS A 279 -10.05 5.47 -14.00
N PHE A 280 -10.20 5.69 -15.31
CA PHE A 280 -9.42 5.00 -16.36
C PHE A 280 -8.14 5.76 -16.79
N ALA A 281 -7.68 6.68 -15.95
CA ALA A 281 -6.54 7.55 -16.23
C ALA A 281 -5.20 6.82 -16.30
N TRP A 282 -5.05 5.72 -15.56
CA TRP A 282 -3.80 5.00 -15.38
C TRP A 282 -3.29 4.34 -16.66
N GLY A 283 -1.99 4.48 -16.90
CA GLY A 283 -1.31 4.02 -18.10
C GLY A 283 0.05 4.69 -18.26
N HIS A 284 0.87 4.22 -19.19
CA HIS A 284 2.23 4.74 -19.36
C HIS A 284 2.25 6.22 -19.79
N LEU A 285 3.07 7.03 -19.13
CA LEU A 285 3.41 8.39 -19.55
C LEU A 285 4.89 8.49 -19.95
N ASP A 286 5.14 8.97 -21.17
CA ASP A 286 6.46 9.47 -21.56
C ASP A 286 6.65 10.85 -20.90
N LEU A 287 7.23 10.84 -19.71
CA LEU A 287 7.56 12.03 -18.95
C LEU A 287 8.91 12.56 -19.46
N ASN A 288 8.89 13.40 -20.49
CA ASN A 288 10.07 14.18 -20.79
C ASN A 288 10.28 15.20 -19.65
N PRO A 289 11.41 15.18 -18.92
CA PRO A 289 11.65 16.06 -17.78
C PRO A 289 11.48 17.55 -18.11
N HIS A 290 11.72 17.91 -19.37
CA HIS A 290 11.56 19.27 -19.86
C HIS A 290 10.09 19.74 -19.90
N ASP A 291 9.13 18.83 -20.08
CA ASP A 291 7.70 19.19 -20.13
C ASP A 291 7.10 19.40 -18.74
N VAL A 292 7.65 18.73 -17.73
CA VAL A 292 7.20 18.83 -16.33
C VAL A 292 7.68 20.16 -15.74
N ALA A 293 8.83 20.68 -16.20
CA ALA A 293 9.41 21.94 -15.75
C ALA A 293 8.63 23.20 -16.17
N GLU A 294 7.75 23.11 -17.18
CA GLU A 294 6.96 24.25 -17.66
C GLU A 294 5.67 24.50 -16.85
N ASP A 295 5.30 23.59 -15.93
CA ASP A 295 4.14 23.76 -15.06
C ASP A 295 4.58 24.26 -13.67
N PRO A 296 4.45 25.57 -13.36
CA PRO A 296 4.92 26.16 -12.10
C PRO A 296 4.15 25.67 -10.86
N ASP A 297 3.09 24.88 -11.04
CA ASP A 297 2.27 24.28 -9.97
C ASP A 297 2.50 22.76 -9.83
N ALA A 298 3.53 22.22 -10.50
CA ALA A 298 3.94 20.83 -10.43
C ALA A 298 4.63 20.50 -9.10
N SER A 299 3.86 20.41 -8.01
CA SER A 299 4.21 19.56 -6.86
C SER A 299 4.11 18.05 -7.17
N LEU A 300 4.13 17.70 -8.47
CA LEU A 300 4.12 16.34 -9.00
C LEU A 300 5.41 15.57 -8.67
N VAL A 301 6.33 16.15 -7.91
CA VAL A 301 7.65 15.61 -7.56
C VAL A 301 7.61 14.59 -6.41
N ASP A 302 6.48 14.49 -5.68
CA ASP A 302 6.42 13.64 -4.48
C ASP A 302 6.02 12.17 -4.72
N LEU A 303 5.47 11.83 -5.90
CA LEU A 303 5.27 10.42 -6.28
C LEU A 303 6.48 9.93 -7.06
N ASP A 304 6.93 8.71 -6.77
CA ASP A 304 7.87 7.95 -7.59
C ASP A 304 7.21 7.54 -8.92
N TRP A 305 6.90 8.53 -9.77
CA TRP A 305 6.21 8.34 -11.05
C TRP A 305 6.96 7.39 -11.97
N ASP A 306 8.28 7.34 -11.87
CA ASP A 306 9.10 6.40 -12.63
C ASP A 306 8.74 4.95 -12.25
N LEU A 307 8.60 4.65 -10.95
CA LEU A 307 8.17 3.32 -10.48
C LEU A 307 6.73 3.01 -10.93
N VAL A 308 5.84 4.00 -10.89
CA VAL A 308 4.46 3.85 -11.35
C VAL A 308 4.41 3.63 -12.87
N ASN A 309 5.18 4.38 -13.65
CA ASN A 309 5.28 4.24 -15.10
C ASN A 309 5.84 2.88 -15.49
N ASP A 310 6.82 2.37 -14.74
CA ASP A 310 7.42 1.06 -14.95
C ASP A 310 6.40 -0.08 -14.86
N LEU A 311 5.34 0.06 -14.06
CA LEU A 311 4.23 -0.92 -14.05
C LEU A 311 3.49 -1.03 -15.39
N PHE A 312 3.46 0.04 -16.16
CA PHE A 312 2.75 0.11 -17.44
C PHE A 312 3.69 -0.01 -18.63
N ARG A 313 5.01 -0.01 -18.41
CA ARG A 313 6.01 -0.05 -19.47
C ARG A 313 6.19 -1.47 -19.99
N ARG A 314 6.38 -1.61 -21.30
CA ARG A 314 6.86 -2.87 -21.89
C ARG A 314 8.37 -2.96 -21.71
N LYS A 315 8.88 -3.90 -20.91
CA LYS A 315 10.30 -4.24 -20.94
C LYS A 315 10.60 -5.13 -22.15
N SER A 316 11.56 -4.74 -22.97
CA SER A 316 12.07 -5.56 -24.06
C SER A 316 13.39 -6.17 -23.62
N GLU A 317 13.41 -7.48 -23.35
CA GLU A 317 14.67 -8.16 -22.98
C GLU A 317 15.61 -8.36 -24.18
N SER A 318 15.19 -7.99 -25.40
CA SER A 318 15.79 -8.49 -26.63
C SER A 318 16.15 -7.44 -27.68
N ASP A 319 15.89 -6.15 -27.44
CA ASP A 319 16.18 -5.12 -28.43
C ASP A 319 17.46 -4.35 -28.06
N PRO A 320 18.57 -4.52 -28.81
CA PRO A 320 19.84 -3.85 -28.51
C PRO A 320 19.86 -2.36 -28.87
N ASP A 321 18.77 -1.81 -29.40
CA ASP A 321 18.65 -0.41 -29.82
C ASP A 321 17.92 0.44 -28.75
N PRO A 322 18.65 1.12 -27.85
CA PRO A 322 18.06 1.93 -26.78
C PRO A 322 17.27 3.14 -27.27
N GLU A 323 17.39 3.54 -28.55
CA GLU A 323 16.59 4.64 -29.13
C GLU A 323 15.27 4.15 -29.76
N ARG A 324 15.15 2.85 -30.06
CA ARG A 324 13.90 2.23 -30.55
C ARG A 324 13.03 1.65 -29.43
N GLU A 325 13.59 1.41 -28.26
CA GLU A 325 12.86 1.25 -27.00
C GLU A 325 12.20 2.57 -26.55
N ARG A 326 11.60 3.33 -27.48
CA ARG A 326 10.64 4.35 -27.08
C ARG A 326 9.62 3.65 -26.22
N GLU A 327 9.56 4.07 -24.97
CA GLU A 327 8.86 3.41 -23.88
C GLU A 327 7.37 3.30 -24.22
N LEU A 328 6.99 2.17 -24.81
CA LEU A 328 5.61 1.92 -25.19
C LEU A 328 4.87 1.36 -23.99
N GLU A 329 3.61 1.79 -23.86
CA GLU A 329 2.66 1.15 -22.95
C GLU A 329 2.57 -0.34 -23.28
N ASN A 330 2.54 -1.18 -22.24
CA ASN A 330 2.35 -2.61 -22.39
C ASN A 330 1.02 -2.87 -23.13
N PRO A 331 1.04 -3.49 -24.32
CA PRO A 331 -0.16 -3.68 -25.13
C PRO A 331 -1.20 -4.57 -24.42
N GLN A 332 -0.77 -5.49 -23.55
CA GLN A 332 -1.69 -6.30 -22.75
C GLN A 332 -2.44 -5.45 -21.73
N TRP A 333 -1.75 -4.51 -21.07
CA TRP A 333 -2.37 -3.54 -20.17
C TRP A 333 -3.39 -2.69 -20.93
N THR A 334 -2.99 -2.09 -22.05
CA THR A 334 -3.88 -1.26 -22.88
C THR A 334 -5.12 -2.04 -23.31
N GLN A 335 -4.95 -3.28 -23.77
CA GLN A 335 -6.05 -4.15 -24.18
C GLN A 335 -7.00 -4.49 -23.01
N LEU A 336 -6.47 -4.84 -21.84
CA LEU A 336 -7.28 -5.15 -20.66
C LEU A 336 -8.05 -3.92 -20.18
N ARG A 337 -7.39 -2.76 -20.11
CA ARG A 337 -8.00 -1.47 -19.76
C ARG A 337 -9.14 -1.13 -20.71
N LEU A 338 -8.91 -1.21 -22.03
CA LEU A 338 -9.90 -0.97 -23.07
C LEU A 338 -11.07 -1.95 -23.01
N ARG A 339 -10.79 -3.24 -22.79
CA ARG A 339 -11.82 -4.27 -22.62
C ARG A 339 -12.73 -3.93 -21.45
N ARG A 340 -12.18 -3.50 -20.31
CA ARG A 340 -12.97 -3.07 -19.15
C ARG A 340 -13.73 -1.78 -19.40
N LEU A 341 -13.14 -0.81 -20.12
CA LEU A 341 -13.82 0.42 -20.49
C LEU A 341 -15.01 0.18 -21.43
N SER A 342 -14.87 -0.74 -22.39
CA SER A 342 -15.94 -1.10 -23.35
C SER A 342 -17.21 -1.63 -22.67
N GLU A 343 -17.11 -2.15 -21.45
CA GLU A 343 -18.28 -2.53 -20.64
C GLU A 343 -19.17 -1.33 -20.30
N PHE A 344 -18.65 -0.11 -20.35
CA PHE A 344 -19.43 1.11 -20.16
C PHE A 344 -20.06 1.65 -21.46
N SER A 345 -19.85 1.00 -22.61
CA SER A 345 -20.51 1.40 -23.85
C SER A 345 -22.04 1.34 -23.73
N ILE A 346 -22.67 2.44 -24.12
CA ILE A 346 -24.12 2.65 -24.10
C ILE A 346 -24.49 3.72 -25.15
N ASP A 347 -25.73 3.68 -25.64
CA ASP A 347 -26.22 4.64 -26.63
C ASP A 347 -26.09 6.09 -26.13
N ALA A 348 -25.71 7.01 -27.03
CA ALA A 348 -25.41 8.39 -26.68
C ALA A 348 -26.62 9.19 -26.14
N ASP A 349 -27.83 8.74 -26.46
CA ASP A 349 -29.12 9.25 -26.02
C ASP A 349 -29.73 8.44 -24.86
N ALA A 350 -28.96 7.52 -24.25
CA ALA A 350 -29.45 6.68 -23.17
C ALA A 350 -29.91 7.50 -21.96
N SER A 351 -31.19 7.31 -21.60
CA SER A 351 -31.82 7.91 -20.43
C SER A 351 -31.13 7.53 -19.11
N VAL A 352 -31.33 8.33 -18.05
CA VAL A 352 -30.83 8.04 -16.68
C VAL A 352 -31.22 6.62 -16.24
N SER A 353 -32.46 6.21 -16.49
CA SER A 353 -32.95 4.87 -16.15
C SER A 353 -32.21 3.77 -16.92
N SER A 354 -31.87 4.00 -18.19
CA SER A 354 -31.06 3.07 -18.98
C SER A 354 -29.64 2.95 -18.42
N ARG A 355 -29.02 4.09 -18.08
CA ARG A 355 -27.69 4.15 -17.44
C ARG A 355 -27.67 3.40 -16.11
N LEU A 356 -28.64 3.64 -15.22
CA LEU A 356 -28.76 2.93 -13.94
C LEU A 356 -28.89 1.42 -14.14
N ARG A 357 -29.78 0.98 -15.05
CA ARG A 357 -29.92 -0.45 -15.39
C ARG A 357 -28.64 -1.05 -15.98
N ARG A 358 -27.85 -0.26 -16.72
CA ARG A 358 -26.53 -0.71 -17.21
C ARG A 358 -25.59 -0.93 -16.03
N LEU A 359 -25.47 0.04 -15.11
CA LEU A 359 -24.65 -0.10 -13.91
C LEU A 359 -25.09 -1.29 -13.04
N ASP A 360 -26.39 -1.53 -12.87
CA ASP A 360 -26.91 -2.68 -12.12
C ASP A 360 -26.61 -4.02 -12.79
N ARG A 361 -26.57 -4.07 -14.13
CA ARG A 361 -26.14 -5.28 -14.86
C ARG A 361 -24.64 -5.50 -14.71
N LEU A 362 -23.84 -4.44 -14.79
CA LEU A 362 -22.39 -4.53 -14.62
C LEU A 362 -22.01 -4.94 -13.19
N ALA A 363 -22.66 -4.39 -12.17
CA ALA A 363 -22.43 -4.77 -10.77
C ALA A 363 -22.77 -6.24 -10.49
N ARG A 364 -23.74 -6.82 -11.20
CA ARG A 364 -24.05 -8.25 -11.14
C ARG A 364 -23.05 -9.10 -11.92
N LYS A 365 -22.59 -8.62 -13.08
CA LYS A 365 -21.60 -9.31 -13.92
C LYS A 365 -20.21 -9.33 -13.29
N HIS A 366 -19.87 -8.27 -12.57
CA HIS A 366 -18.60 -8.11 -11.86
C HIS A 366 -18.88 -7.92 -10.36
N PRO A 367 -19.14 -9.00 -9.62
CA PRO A 367 -19.44 -8.91 -8.19
C PRO A 367 -18.28 -8.29 -7.43
N GLN A 368 -18.56 -7.22 -6.70
CA GLN A 368 -17.55 -6.52 -5.92
C GLN A 368 -16.87 -7.41 -4.86
N ALA A 369 -17.62 -8.35 -4.27
CA ALA A 369 -17.07 -9.24 -3.24
C ALA A 369 -15.88 -10.07 -3.76
N VAL A 370 -15.99 -10.61 -4.99
CA VAL A 370 -14.93 -11.40 -5.64
C VAL A 370 -13.72 -10.52 -5.94
N PHE A 371 -13.94 -9.29 -6.40
CA PHE A 371 -12.85 -8.34 -6.62
C PHE A 371 -12.11 -8.01 -5.31
N LEU A 372 -12.84 -7.73 -4.22
CA LEU A 372 -12.25 -7.40 -2.93
C LEU A 372 -11.46 -8.57 -2.33
N GLU A 373 -11.96 -9.79 -2.47
CA GLU A 373 -11.25 -11.01 -2.07
C GLU A 373 -9.90 -11.13 -2.81
N ASN A 374 -9.92 -11.01 -4.14
CA ASN A 374 -8.71 -11.06 -4.96
C ASN A 374 -7.74 -9.92 -4.62
N LEU A 375 -8.26 -8.73 -4.32
CA LEU A 375 -7.46 -7.56 -3.94
C LEU A 375 -6.74 -7.78 -2.61
N VAL A 376 -7.46 -8.28 -1.60
CA VAL A 376 -6.88 -8.59 -0.27
C VAL A 376 -5.86 -9.71 -0.38
N LEU A 377 -6.16 -10.75 -1.16
CA LEU A 377 -5.23 -11.85 -1.40
C LEU A 377 -3.94 -11.36 -2.06
N PHE A 378 -4.05 -10.52 -3.10
CA PHE A 378 -2.89 -9.96 -3.80
C PHE A 378 -2.03 -9.09 -2.88
N VAL A 379 -2.65 -8.17 -2.13
CA VAL A 379 -1.92 -7.29 -1.20
C VAL A 379 -1.26 -8.11 -0.08
N GLY A 380 -1.95 -9.13 0.45
CA GLY A 380 -1.38 -10.04 1.44
C GLY A 380 -0.20 -10.84 0.91
N GLN A 381 -0.29 -11.36 -0.32
CA GLN A 381 0.82 -12.06 -0.98
C GLN A 381 2.01 -11.13 -1.24
N ALA A 382 1.76 -9.92 -1.73
CA ALA A 382 2.79 -8.93 -1.98
C ALA A 382 3.50 -8.52 -0.68
N TRP A 383 2.74 -8.31 0.40
CA TRP A 383 3.28 -8.02 1.71
C TRP A 383 4.11 -9.18 2.28
N ASN A 384 3.57 -10.41 2.25
CA ASN A 384 4.30 -11.61 2.69
C ASN A 384 5.59 -11.81 1.90
N TYR A 385 5.55 -11.64 0.58
CA TYR A 385 6.72 -11.78 -0.28
C TYR A 385 7.82 -10.77 0.07
N ALA A 386 7.44 -9.50 0.29
CA ALA A 386 8.39 -8.44 0.68
C ALA A 386 9.16 -8.80 1.97
N TRP A 387 8.54 -9.57 2.87
CA TRP A 387 9.14 -10.01 4.13
C TRP A 387 9.87 -11.35 4.07
N GLU A 388 9.34 -12.35 3.34
CA GLU A 388 9.89 -13.71 3.30
C GLU A 388 11.14 -13.82 2.42
N ALA A 389 11.24 -13.04 1.34
CA ALA A 389 12.30 -13.19 0.35
C ALA A 389 13.64 -12.53 0.73
N ASN A 390 13.86 -12.21 2.02
CA ASN A 390 15.01 -11.42 2.51
C ASN A 390 15.13 -10.02 1.89
N LEU A 391 14.07 -9.52 1.24
CA LEU A 391 14.11 -8.22 0.56
C LEU A 391 14.03 -7.08 1.56
N LEU A 392 13.01 -7.08 2.43
CA LEU A 392 12.90 -6.12 3.54
C LEU A 392 13.25 -6.77 4.90
N GLY A 393 13.03 -8.08 5.02
CA GLY A 393 13.39 -8.91 6.18
C GLY A 393 12.52 -8.68 7.42
N LYS A 394 11.84 -9.73 7.93
CA LYS A 394 10.86 -9.59 9.04
C LYS A 394 11.39 -8.80 10.24
N PRO A 395 10.55 -8.04 10.97
CA PRO A 395 10.99 -7.34 12.18
C PRO A 395 11.61 -8.29 13.20
N ILE A 396 12.69 -7.86 13.88
CA ILE A 396 13.46 -8.70 14.80
C ILE A 396 12.58 -9.34 15.88
N LEU A 397 11.65 -8.57 16.46
CA LEU A 397 10.75 -9.08 17.49
C LEU A 397 9.78 -10.15 16.97
N VAL A 398 9.37 -10.08 15.70
CA VAL A 398 8.55 -11.13 15.07
C VAL A 398 9.39 -12.39 14.89
N GLN A 399 10.63 -12.26 14.41
CA GLN A 399 11.52 -13.41 14.26
C GLN A 399 11.76 -14.11 15.62
N LEU A 400 11.94 -13.34 16.70
CA LEU A 400 12.07 -13.88 18.06
C LEU A 400 10.84 -14.68 18.49
N GLU A 401 9.63 -14.22 18.18
CA GLU A 401 8.38 -14.95 18.43
C GLU A 401 8.29 -16.24 17.60
N GLU A 402 8.79 -16.21 16.36
CA GLU A 402 8.89 -17.38 15.48
C GLU A 402 9.98 -18.37 15.90
N GLY A 403 10.79 -18.03 16.91
CA GLY A 403 11.82 -18.90 17.45
C GLY A 403 13.11 -18.95 16.62
N HIS A 404 13.44 -17.87 15.91
CA HIS A 404 14.70 -17.75 15.16
C HIS A 404 15.14 -16.30 14.97
N LEU A 405 16.38 -16.07 14.52
CA LEU A 405 16.87 -14.76 14.07
C LEU A 405 17.59 -14.93 12.73
N LYS A 406 16.80 -15.19 11.68
CA LYS A 406 17.25 -15.42 10.29
C LYS A 406 18.13 -14.30 9.77
N SER A 407 17.82 -13.05 10.10
CA SER A 407 18.63 -11.89 9.70
C SER A 407 20.06 -11.93 10.25
N PHE A 408 20.29 -12.69 11.32
CA PHE A 408 21.61 -12.90 11.93
C PHE A 408 22.17 -14.31 11.71
N GLY A 409 21.47 -15.15 10.91
CA GLY A 409 21.85 -16.54 10.69
C GLY A 409 21.75 -17.42 11.94
N LEU A 410 20.97 -17.01 12.95
CA LEU A 410 20.78 -17.79 14.18
C LEU A 410 19.48 -18.59 14.08
N GLU A 411 19.61 -19.90 13.91
CA GLU A 411 18.49 -20.85 13.87
C GLU A 411 18.79 -22.08 14.74
N GLY A 412 17.75 -22.77 15.18
CA GLY A 412 17.89 -24.02 15.93
C GLY A 412 18.72 -23.88 17.22
N ALA A 413 19.77 -24.68 17.36
CA ALA A 413 20.62 -24.70 18.55
C ALA A 413 21.35 -23.37 18.80
N ASP A 414 21.80 -22.69 17.76
CA ASP A 414 22.51 -21.41 17.89
C ASP A 414 21.58 -20.30 18.42
N PHE A 415 20.31 -20.37 18.04
CA PHE A 415 19.27 -19.48 18.56
C PHE A 415 18.96 -19.78 20.03
N ASP A 416 18.87 -21.05 20.41
CA ASP A 416 18.68 -21.45 21.80
C ASP A 416 19.83 -20.99 22.70
N ASP A 417 21.08 -21.20 22.26
CA ASP A 417 22.28 -20.72 22.95
C ASP A 417 22.27 -19.20 23.06
N PHE A 418 21.78 -18.48 22.04
CA PHE A 418 21.58 -17.05 22.11
C PHE A 418 20.55 -16.69 23.19
N LEU A 419 19.36 -17.31 23.19
CA LEU A 419 18.31 -17.04 24.20
C LEU A 419 18.78 -17.32 25.63
N ILE A 420 19.57 -18.37 25.84
CA ILE A 420 20.19 -18.67 27.14
C ILE A 420 21.16 -17.55 27.53
N ARG A 421 22.06 -17.14 26.62
CA ARG A 421 23.03 -16.06 26.86
C ARG A 421 22.39 -14.73 27.19
N VAL A 422 21.25 -14.39 26.56
CA VAL A 422 20.51 -13.15 26.84
C VAL A 422 19.49 -13.29 27.97
N GLY A 423 19.39 -14.46 28.60
CA GLY A 423 18.52 -14.71 29.75
C GLY A 423 17.03 -14.80 29.41
N LEU A 424 16.69 -15.02 28.14
CA LEU A 424 15.31 -15.23 27.67
C LEU A 424 14.86 -16.71 27.76
N LYS A 425 15.82 -17.64 27.76
CA LYS A 425 15.58 -19.08 27.98
C LYS A 425 16.42 -19.56 29.15
N LYS A 426 15.89 -20.50 29.95
CA LYS A 426 16.67 -21.14 31.01
C LYS A 426 17.63 -22.13 30.38
N ASP A 427 18.84 -22.17 30.93
CA ASP A 427 19.76 -23.25 30.62
C ASP A 427 19.22 -24.54 31.26
N ASP A 428 18.60 -25.40 30.44
CA ASP A 428 18.12 -26.72 30.87
C ASP A 428 19.28 -27.71 31.02
N ALA A 429 20.51 -27.33 30.65
CA ALA A 429 21.67 -27.95 31.26
C ALA A 429 21.65 -27.54 32.73
N THR A 430 20.93 -28.31 33.54
CA THR A 430 21.16 -28.36 34.97
C THR A 430 22.65 -28.44 35.14
N ILE A 431 23.26 -27.34 35.57
CA ILE A 431 24.58 -27.37 36.17
C ILE A 431 24.40 -28.37 37.29
N ASP A 432 24.81 -29.61 37.03
CA ASP A 432 24.80 -30.64 38.04
C ASP A 432 25.79 -30.13 39.08
N VAL A 433 25.22 -29.57 40.14
CA VAL A 433 25.97 -28.95 41.23
C VAL A 433 26.95 -29.98 41.78
N GLU A 434 26.63 -31.27 41.66
CA GLU A 434 27.49 -32.38 42.01
C GLU A 434 28.66 -32.56 41.02
N THR A 435 28.46 -32.35 39.71
CA THR A 435 29.55 -32.34 38.72
C THR A 435 30.48 -31.14 38.89
N VAL A 436 29.95 -29.93 39.15
CA VAL A 436 30.78 -28.75 39.46
C VAL A 436 31.51 -28.92 40.79
N ARG A 437 30.84 -29.48 41.80
CA ARG A 437 31.46 -29.83 43.09
C ARG A 437 32.56 -30.88 42.92
N GLN A 438 32.33 -31.93 42.14
CA GLN A 438 33.35 -32.95 41.83
C GLN A 438 34.53 -32.38 41.04
N MET A 439 34.30 -31.42 40.12
CA MET A 439 35.38 -30.72 39.43
C MET A 439 36.18 -29.82 40.37
N VAL A 440 35.54 -29.14 41.32
CA VAL A 440 36.21 -28.34 42.35
C VAL A 440 36.98 -29.23 43.33
N GLU A 441 36.41 -30.36 43.76
CA GLU A 441 37.08 -31.35 44.65
C GLU A 441 38.26 -32.06 43.94
N ARG A 442 38.15 -32.32 42.62
CA ARG A 442 39.26 -32.84 41.79
C ARG A 442 40.30 -31.77 41.45
N GLY A 443 39.90 -30.50 41.29
CA GLY A 443 40.82 -29.37 41.06
C GLY A 443 41.61 -29.00 42.31
N ALA A 444 40.97 -28.99 43.47
CA ALA A 444 41.60 -28.72 44.77
C ALA A 444 42.64 -29.79 45.15
N THR A 445 42.47 -31.04 44.69
CA THR A 445 43.45 -32.12 44.87
C THR A 445 44.60 -32.06 43.85
N ALA A 446 44.42 -31.44 42.69
CA ALA A 446 45.48 -31.26 41.70
C ALA A 446 46.43 -30.09 42.05
N THR A 447 45.93 -29.00 42.64
CA THR A 447 46.76 -27.88 43.11
C THR A 447 47.56 -28.18 44.37
N ALA A 448 47.26 -29.25 45.09
CA ALA A 448 48.04 -29.68 46.27
C ALA A 448 49.29 -30.50 45.92
N ARG A 449 49.60 -30.73 44.63
CA ARG A 449 50.73 -31.57 44.19
C ARG A 449 51.73 -30.89 43.25
N TRP A 450 51.60 -29.59 43.02
CA TRP A 450 52.51 -28.81 42.19
C TRP A 450 53.24 -27.76 43.04
N ASP A 451 53.95 -28.24 44.06
CA ASP A 451 55.04 -27.47 44.66
C ASP A 451 56.28 -27.59 43.76
N GLY A 452 56.60 -26.46 43.11
CA GLY A 452 57.97 -26.01 42.90
C GLY A 452 58.87 -26.84 41.99
N HIS A 453 58.61 -26.84 40.68
CA HIS A 453 59.64 -26.84 39.63
C HIS A 453 58.91 -26.69 38.28
N ASP A 454 58.88 -25.48 37.69
CA ASP A 454 59.11 -25.21 36.24
C ASP A 454 58.61 -23.83 35.74
N ILE A 455 58.76 -22.75 36.52
CA ILE A 455 58.34 -21.39 36.08
C ILE A 455 59.37 -20.73 35.13
N ALA A 456 60.46 -21.41 34.77
CA ALA A 456 61.50 -20.85 33.90
C ALA A 456 61.30 -21.16 32.39
N GLY A 457 60.56 -22.21 32.01
CA GLY A 457 60.42 -22.64 30.61
C GLY A 457 59.43 -21.83 29.77
N TYR A 458 58.34 -21.33 30.37
CA TYR A 458 57.20 -20.79 29.61
C TYR A 458 57.33 -19.33 29.15
N ARG A 459 58.36 -18.59 29.58
CA ARG A 459 58.61 -17.21 29.10
C ARG A 459 59.30 -17.14 27.72
N SER A 460 59.85 -18.23 27.22
CA SER A 460 60.61 -18.26 25.97
C SER A 460 59.74 -18.43 24.70
N GLU A 461 58.59 -19.10 24.79
CA GLU A 461 57.78 -19.42 23.60
C GLU A 461 56.79 -18.32 23.17
N HIS A 462 56.40 -17.41 24.07
CA HIS A 462 55.45 -16.34 23.73
C HIS A 462 56.05 -15.08 23.11
N GLN A 463 57.37 -15.01 22.92
CA GLN A 463 58.01 -13.94 22.18
C GLN A 463 58.23 -14.25 20.69
N LYS A 464 58.03 -15.51 20.25
CA LYS A 464 58.24 -15.92 18.84
C LYS A 464 56.98 -15.89 17.97
N THR A 465 55.78 -15.84 18.54
CA THR A 465 54.52 -15.92 17.76
C THR A 465 53.90 -14.56 17.42
N LYS A 466 54.44 -13.44 17.92
CA LYS A 466 53.94 -12.08 17.60
C LYS A 466 54.52 -11.45 16.32
N SER A 467 55.34 -12.15 15.54
CA SER A 467 56.01 -11.59 14.35
C SER A 467 55.56 -12.15 12.99
N ARG A 468 54.48 -12.93 12.93
CA ARG A 468 53.94 -13.41 11.63
C ARG A 468 52.42 -13.22 11.55
N GLY A 469 52.03 -12.07 11.00
CA GLY A 469 50.63 -11.74 10.76
C GLY A 469 50.42 -10.29 10.30
N ARG A 470 51.26 -9.81 9.38
CA ARG A 470 50.98 -8.65 8.52
C ARG A 470 51.54 -8.97 7.14
N VAL A 471 50.66 -9.33 6.22
CA VAL A 471 50.66 -8.90 4.82
C VAL A 471 49.21 -8.57 4.50
#